data_AF-A0A6N4SX94-F1
#
_entry.id   AF-A0A6N4SX94-F1
#
_cell.length_a   1.000
_cell.length_b   1.000
_cell.length_c   1.000
_cell.angle_alpha   90.00
_cell.angle_beta   90.00
_cell.angle_gamma   90.00
#
_symmetry.space_group_name_H-M   'P 1'
#
loop_
_entity.id
_entity.type
_entity.pdbx_description
1 polymer ?
#
loop_
_entity_poly.entity_id
_entity_poly.type
_entity_poly.pdbx_seq_one_letter_code
_entity_poly.pdbx_strand_id
1 'polypeptide(L)'
;MHTKKLLLNLFEYKAWANTDLYQLMGTLSPGEHARELHDAIRILNHIYVVDQIFIANLQSEQHGFTALNTKETPTLADLQHGVQHVDRWYIDYVAAQHETRFADDIRFSFVDGTPGCMSRGEMLLHVATHGNYHRGQWAASCSRLANNRQKIR
;
A
#
# COMPACT_ATOMS: atom_id res chain seq x y z
N MET A 1 -13.29 23.50 5.01
CA MET A 1 -13.01 22.05 4.96
C MET A 1 -11.68 21.87 4.24
N HIS A 2 -10.77 21.05 4.80
CA HIS A 2 -9.41 20.83 4.31
C HIS A 2 -9.16 19.36 3.97
N THR A 3 -10.21 18.56 3.76
CA THR A 3 -10.13 17.11 3.58
C THR A 3 -9.33 16.78 2.33
N LYS A 4 -9.57 17.48 1.20
CA LYS A 4 -8.77 17.28 -0.02
C LYS A 4 -7.28 17.45 0.22
N LYS A 5 -6.90 18.55 0.89
CA LYS A 5 -5.50 18.88 1.17
C LYS A 5 -4.85 17.84 2.08
N LEU A 6 -5.56 17.39 3.13
CA LEU A 6 -5.06 16.36 4.03
C LEU A 6 -4.86 15.03 3.30
N LEU A 7 -5.82 14.61 2.48
CA LEU A 7 -5.72 13.39 1.69
C LEU A 7 -4.59 13.47 0.66
N LEU A 8 -4.42 14.60 -0.03
CA LEU A 8 -3.28 14.82 -0.95
C LEU A 8 -1.95 14.64 -0.21
N ASN A 9 -1.77 15.32 0.91
CA ASN A 9 -0.55 15.20 1.71
C ASN A 9 -0.30 13.74 2.16
N LEU A 10 -1.35 12.99 2.52
CA LEU A 10 -1.23 11.59 2.90
C LEU A 10 -0.76 10.69 1.75
N PHE A 11 -1.27 10.90 0.53
CA PHE A 11 -0.86 10.10 -0.63
C PHE A 11 0.50 10.52 -1.19
N GLU A 12 0.84 11.80 -1.15
CA GLU A 12 2.20 12.27 -1.45
C GLU A 12 3.22 11.67 -0.47
N TYR A 13 2.90 11.67 0.83
CA TYR A 13 3.72 11.00 1.83
C TYR A 13 3.82 9.49 1.59
N LYS A 14 2.70 8.82 1.26
CA LYS A 14 2.69 7.39 0.93
C LYS A 14 3.63 7.10 -0.24
N ALA A 15 3.57 7.88 -1.32
CA ALA A 15 4.38 7.71 -2.51
C ALA A 15 5.88 7.92 -2.23
N TRP A 16 6.22 8.94 -1.45
CA TRP A 16 7.59 9.17 -0.98
C TRP A 16 8.09 7.99 -0.12
N ALA A 17 7.32 7.59 0.88
CA ALA A 17 7.71 6.50 1.79
C ALA A 17 7.88 5.16 1.06
N ASN A 18 7.04 4.90 0.05
CA ASN A 18 7.20 3.74 -0.83
C ASN A 18 8.51 3.85 -1.62
N THR A 19 8.77 5.00 -2.27
CA THR A 19 9.98 5.21 -3.07
C THR A 19 11.26 4.97 -2.26
N ASP A 20 11.37 5.59 -1.08
CA ASP A 20 12.52 5.43 -0.20
C ASP A 20 12.72 3.97 0.24
N LEU A 21 11.62 3.27 0.54
CA LEU A 21 11.66 1.86 0.94
C LEU A 21 12.14 0.95 -0.20
N TYR A 22 11.61 1.09 -1.41
CA TYR A 22 12.08 0.29 -2.55
C TYR A 22 13.55 0.57 -2.88
N GLN A 23 13.99 1.82 -2.79
CA GLN A 23 15.41 2.18 -2.96
C GLN A 23 16.28 1.47 -1.92
N LEU A 24 15.91 1.53 -0.63
CA LEU A 24 16.62 0.84 0.44
C LEU A 24 16.70 -0.67 0.19
N MET A 25 15.58 -1.30 -0.17
CA MET A 25 15.54 -2.74 -0.46
C MET A 25 16.43 -3.12 -1.64
N GLY A 26 16.53 -2.26 -2.66
CA GLY A 26 17.42 -2.46 -3.82
C GLY A 26 18.91 -2.44 -3.47
N THR A 27 19.30 -1.93 -2.30
CA THR A 27 20.70 -1.94 -1.83
C THR A 27 21.08 -3.20 -1.04
N LEU A 28 20.11 -4.03 -0.65
CA LEU A 28 20.35 -5.20 0.17
C LEU A 28 20.91 -6.35 -0.68
N SER A 29 21.97 -7.00 -0.19
CA SER A 29 22.55 -8.19 -0.81
C SER A 29 21.54 -9.37 -0.78
N PRO A 30 21.08 -9.88 -1.94
CA PRO A 30 20.14 -10.99 -1.97
C PRO A 30 20.69 -12.27 -1.32
N GLY A 31 22.01 -12.48 -1.34
CA GLY A 31 22.63 -13.66 -0.73
C GLY A 31 22.58 -13.69 0.80
N GLU A 32 22.57 -12.52 1.44
CA GLU A 32 22.62 -12.39 2.91
C GLU A 32 21.26 -12.13 3.56
N HIS A 33 20.27 -11.72 2.74
CA HIS A 33 18.95 -11.26 3.16
C HIS A 33 17.80 -11.86 2.34
N ALA A 34 18.01 -12.99 1.67
CA ALA A 34 17.02 -13.60 0.77
C ALA A 34 15.64 -13.76 1.41
N ARG A 35 15.58 -14.26 2.64
CA ARG A 35 14.33 -14.49 3.36
C ARG A 35 13.64 -13.19 3.75
N GLU A 36 14.41 -12.26 4.31
CA GLU A 36 13.91 -10.96 4.74
C GLU A 36 13.38 -10.14 3.55
N LEU A 37 14.08 -10.17 2.42
CA LEU A 37 13.65 -9.54 1.17
C LEU A 37 12.39 -10.20 0.62
N HIS A 38 12.32 -11.53 0.62
CA HIS A 38 11.12 -12.25 0.19
C HIS A 38 9.91 -11.85 1.05
N ASP A 39 10.03 -11.88 2.38
CA ASP A 39 8.95 -11.54 3.30
C ASP A 39 8.54 -10.07 3.17
N ALA A 40 9.50 -9.17 2.93
CA ALA A 40 9.24 -7.77 2.61
C ALA A 40 8.40 -7.62 1.34
N ILE A 41 8.81 -8.28 0.25
CA ILE A 41 8.10 -8.25 -1.03
C ILE A 41 6.68 -8.81 -0.88
N ARG A 42 6.48 -9.88 -0.09
CA ARG A 42 5.15 -10.42 0.20
C ARG A 42 4.23 -9.40 0.87
N ILE A 43 4.74 -8.66 1.87
CA ILE A 43 3.97 -7.62 2.56
C ILE A 43 3.68 -6.44 1.63
N LEU A 44 4.67 -5.99 0.87
CA LEU A 44 4.48 -4.88 -0.08
C LEU A 44 3.51 -5.24 -1.21
N ASN A 45 3.54 -6.48 -1.69
CA ASN A 45 2.60 -6.97 -2.67
C ASN A 45 1.17 -7.08 -2.11
N HIS A 46 1.02 -7.41 -0.83
CA HIS A 46 -0.28 -7.34 -0.17
C HIS A 46 -0.85 -5.91 -0.18
N ILE A 47 -0.04 -4.93 0.21
CA ILE A 47 -0.42 -3.51 0.18
C ILE A 47 -0.82 -3.11 -1.25
N TYR A 48 -0.01 -3.46 -2.24
CA TYR A 48 -0.29 -3.18 -3.65
C TYR A 48 -1.61 -3.79 -4.15
N VAL A 49 -1.89 -5.06 -3.82
CA VAL A 49 -3.14 -5.72 -4.20
C VAL A 49 -4.34 -5.06 -3.52
N VAL A 50 -4.22 -4.73 -2.23
CA VAL A 50 -5.28 -4.01 -1.50
C VAL A 50 -5.52 -2.63 -2.11
N ASP A 51 -4.46 -1.90 -2.45
CA ASP A 51 -4.56 -0.61 -3.14
C ASP A 51 -5.35 -0.76 -4.45
N GLN A 52 -5.06 -1.77 -5.28
CA GLN A 52 -5.76 -2.04 -6.54
C GLN A 52 -7.24 -2.39 -6.34
N ILE A 53 -7.57 -3.16 -5.30
CA ILE A 53 -8.97 -3.47 -4.94
C ILE A 53 -9.74 -2.18 -4.62
N PHE A 54 -9.16 -1.30 -3.82
CA PHE A 54 -9.80 -0.04 -3.46
C PHE A 54 -9.85 0.96 -4.62
N ILE A 55 -8.91 0.94 -5.55
CA ILE A 55 -9.00 1.67 -6.82
C ILE A 55 -10.26 1.28 -7.60
N ALA A 56 -10.51 -0.02 -7.75
CA ALA A 56 -11.71 -0.50 -8.43
C ALA A 56 -12.98 -0.08 -7.68
N ASN A 57 -12.99 -0.19 -6.35
CA ASN A 57 -14.13 0.24 -5.52
C ASN A 57 -14.42 1.74 -5.66
N LEU A 58 -13.39 2.59 -5.68
CA LEU A 58 -13.51 4.04 -5.89
C LEU A 58 -14.11 4.38 -7.26
N GLN A 59 -13.86 3.53 -8.26
CA GLN A 59 -14.40 3.64 -9.62
C GLN A 59 -15.73 2.90 -9.80
N SER A 60 -16.21 2.17 -8.80
CA SER A 60 -17.38 1.27 -8.90
C SER A 60 -17.21 0.16 -9.95
N GLU A 61 -15.98 -0.35 -10.08
CA GLU A 61 -15.60 -1.43 -11.01
C GLU A 61 -15.32 -2.75 -10.26
N GLN A 62 -15.33 -3.87 -10.99
CA GLN A 62 -14.93 -5.17 -10.44
C GLN A 62 -13.40 -5.31 -10.42
N HIS A 63 -12.83 -5.65 -9.27
CA HIS A 63 -11.38 -5.77 -9.11
C HIS A 63 -10.78 -7.13 -9.55
N GLY A 64 -11.57 -8.19 -9.67
CA GLY A 64 -11.12 -9.52 -10.12
C GLY A 64 -10.24 -10.32 -9.13
N PHE A 65 -9.70 -9.70 -8.07
CA PHE A 65 -8.95 -10.42 -7.03
C PHE A 65 -9.82 -11.35 -6.17
N THR A 66 -9.30 -12.55 -5.90
CA THR A 66 -9.91 -13.54 -4.98
C THR A 66 -9.11 -13.74 -3.70
N ALA A 67 -8.02 -13.00 -3.53
CA ALA A 67 -7.16 -13.02 -2.35
C ALA A 67 -6.49 -11.65 -2.19
N LEU A 68 -6.05 -11.33 -0.97
CA LEU A 68 -5.37 -10.07 -0.66
C LEU A 68 -3.88 -10.09 -1.05
N ASN A 69 -3.45 -11.09 -1.81
CA ASN A 69 -2.09 -11.22 -2.30
C ASN A 69 -2.08 -12.16 -3.50
N THR A 70 -1.13 -11.98 -4.43
CA THR A 70 -0.95 -12.92 -5.55
C THR A 70 -0.34 -14.23 -5.05
N LYS A 71 -0.61 -15.32 -5.80
CA LYS A 71 -0.02 -16.65 -5.55
C LYS A 71 1.49 -16.59 -5.64
N GLU A 72 1.99 -16.06 -6.75
CA GLU A 72 3.43 -15.86 -6.97
C GLU A 72 3.90 -14.57 -6.30
N THR A 73 5.13 -14.59 -5.81
CA THR A 73 5.83 -13.39 -5.34
C THR A 73 6.42 -12.66 -6.55
N PRO A 74 6.05 -11.39 -6.80
CA PRO A 74 6.63 -10.64 -7.92
C PRO A 74 8.12 -10.35 -7.69
N THR A 75 8.82 -9.95 -8.74
CA THR A 75 10.15 -9.36 -8.56
C THR A 75 10.03 -8.01 -7.86
N LEU A 76 11.11 -7.57 -7.19
CA LEU A 76 11.13 -6.24 -6.56
C LEU A 76 10.89 -5.12 -7.58
N ALA A 77 11.45 -5.26 -8.79
CA ALA A 77 11.33 -4.27 -9.86
C ALA A 77 9.91 -4.17 -10.41
N ASP A 78 9.26 -5.31 -10.70
CA ASP A 78 7.88 -5.32 -11.20
C ASP A 78 6.92 -4.73 -10.17
N LEU A 79 7.11 -5.10 -8.90
CA LEU A 79 6.30 -4.58 -7.81
C LEU A 79 6.51 -3.08 -7.62
N GLN A 80 7.76 -2.60 -7.65
CA GLN A 80 8.07 -1.17 -7.55
C GLN A 80 7.36 -0.37 -8.66
N HIS A 81 7.43 -0.84 -9.91
CA HIS A 81 6.78 -0.17 -11.02
C HIS A 81 5.25 -0.13 -10.85
N GLY A 82 4.64 -1.24 -10.43
CA GLY A 82 3.20 -1.30 -10.12
C GLY A 82 2.79 -0.34 -9.01
N VAL A 83 3.56 -0.28 -7.92
CA VAL A 83 3.29 0.61 -6.78
C VAL A 83 3.41 2.08 -7.18
N GLN A 84 4.42 2.46 -7.96
CA GLN A 84 4.58 3.84 -8.44
C GLN A 84 3.39 4.29 -9.30
N HIS A 85 2.86 3.40 -10.14
CA HIS A 85 1.67 3.68 -10.94
C HIS A 85 0.43 3.90 -10.05
N VAL A 86 0.22 3.02 -9.07
CA VAL A 86 -0.89 3.10 -8.12
C VAL A 86 -0.80 4.35 -7.23
N ASP A 87 0.40 4.67 -6.74
CA ASP A 87 0.62 5.87 -5.93
C ASP A 87 0.30 7.15 -6.71
N ARG A 88 0.71 7.22 -7.98
CA ARG A 88 0.34 8.32 -8.88
C ARG A 88 -1.17 8.38 -9.10
N TRP A 89 -1.81 7.25 -9.36
CA TRP A 89 -3.26 7.17 -9.56
C TRP A 89 -4.02 7.77 -8.37
N TYR A 90 -3.64 7.44 -7.13
CA TYR A 90 -4.31 7.99 -5.95
C TYR A 90 -4.12 9.51 -5.79
N ILE A 91 -2.92 10.02 -6.02
CA ILE A 91 -2.65 11.46 -5.98
C ILE A 91 -3.53 12.19 -7.01
N ASP A 92 -3.54 11.70 -8.25
CA ASP A 92 -4.29 12.29 -9.34
C ASP A 92 -5.81 12.20 -9.09
N TYR A 93 -6.28 11.06 -8.57
CA TYR A 93 -7.68 10.85 -8.20
C TYR A 93 -8.13 11.87 -7.14
N VAL A 94 -7.39 12.01 -6.03
CA VAL A 94 -7.74 12.98 -4.97
C VAL A 94 -7.65 14.41 -5.48
N ALA A 95 -6.65 14.73 -6.32
CA ALA A 95 -6.50 16.05 -6.94
C ALA A 95 -7.68 16.41 -7.84
N ALA A 96 -8.29 15.43 -8.52
CA ALA A 96 -9.44 15.64 -9.38
C ALA A 96 -10.77 15.78 -8.61
N GLN A 97 -10.87 15.28 -7.37
CA GLN A 97 -12.13 15.32 -6.61
C GLN A 97 -12.51 16.74 -6.14
N HIS A 98 -13.81 17.00 -6.12
CA HIS A 98 -14.40 18.14 -5.42
C HIS A 98 -14.52 17.85 -3.91
N GLU A 99 -14.33 18.84 -3.05
CA GLU A 99 -14.31 18.68 -1.59
C GLU A 99 -15.56 17.97 -1.04
N THR A 100 -16.73 18.24 -1.61
CA THR A 100 -17.99 17.62 -1.16
C THR A 100 -18.08 16.12 -1.48
N ARG A 101 -17.37 15.65 -2.51
CA ARG A 101 -17.41 14.24 -2.95
C ARG A 101 -16.76 13.30 -1.95
N PHE A 102 -15.94 13.80 -1.03
CA PHE A 102 -15.34 12.93 0.00
C PHE A 102 -16.37 12.38 0.98
N ALA A 103 -17.55 12.99 1.07
CA ALA A 103 -18.65 12.51 1.91
C ALA A 103 -19.57 11.49 1.23
N ASP A 104 -19.50 11.28 -0.10
CA ASP A 104 -20.42 10.32 -0.73
C ASP A 104 -20.04 8.89 -0.35
N ASP A 105 -21.04 8.12 0.06
CA ASP A 105 -20.92 6.70 0.40
C ASP A 105 -20.61 5.84 -0.82
N ILE A 106 -19.71 4.89 -0.63
CA ILE A 106 -19.35 3.86 -1.60
C ILE A 106 -19.68 2.51 -0.97
N ARG A 107 -20.59 1.79 -1.61
CA ARG A 107 -20.90 0.39 -1.27
C ARG A 107 -20.02 -0.52 -2.12
N PHE A 108 -19.39 -1.49 -1.47
CA PHE A 108 -18.49 -2.44 -2.12
C PHE A 108 -18.60 -3.80 -1.43
N SER A 109 -17.93 -4.80 -1.99
CA SER A 109 -17.75 -6.11 -1.35
C SER A 109 -16.28 -6.30 -1.03
N PHE A 110 -16.00 -6.82 0.17
CA PHE A 110 -14.68 -7.35 0.49
C PHE A 110 -14.40 -8.60 -0.34
N VAL A 111 -13.12 -8.99 -0.41
CA VAL A 111 -12.69 -10.17 -1.18
C VAL A 111 -13.36 -11.46 -0.69
N ASP A 112 -13.74 -11.53 0.59
CA ASP A 112 -14.50 -12.65 1.17
C ASP A 112 -16.02 -12.60 0.88
N GLY A 113 -16.48 -11.61 0.12
CA GLY A 113 -17.88 -11.40 -0.25
C GLY A 113 -18.69 -10.58 0.74
N THR A 114 -18.12 -10.23 1.91
CA THR A 114 -18.82 -9.44 2.93
C THR A 114 -19.12 -8.04 2.37
N PRO A 115 -20.36 -7.51 2.54
CA PRO A 115 -20.66 -6.15 2.12
C PRO A 115 -19.95 -5.12 3.00
N GLY A 116 -19.44 -4.07 2.39
CA GLY A 116 -18.83 -2.91 3.03
C GLY A 116 -19.47 -1.60 2.57
N CYS A 117 -19.43 -0.58 3.43
CA CYS A 117 -19.85 0.77 3.10
C CYS A 117 -18.91 1.74 3.80
N MET A 118 -18.33 2.67 3.04
CA MET A 118 -17.48 3.74 3.55
C MET A 118 -17.72 4.97 2.69
N SER A 119 -17.67 6.17 3.27
CA SER A 119 -17.50 7.38 2.46
C SER A 119 -16.18 7.31 1.69
N ARG A 120 -16.10 8.03 0.58
CA ARG A 120 -14.88 8.10 -0.23
C ARG A 120 -13.67 8.59 0.56
N GLY A 121 -13.88 9.56 1.44
CA GLY A 121 -12.83 10.04 2.35
C GLY A 121 -12.36 8.96 3.32
N GLU A 122 -13.27 8.20 3.92
CA GLU A 122 -12.94 7.08 4.81
C GLU A 122 -12.19 5.97 4.07
N MET A 123 -12.60 5.63 2.86
CA MET A 123 -11.93 4.63 2.02
C MET A 123 -10.50 5.05 1.67
N LEU A 124 -10.30 6.30 1.28
CA LEU A 124 -8.98 6.85 0.98
C LEU A 124 -8.08 6.89 2.23
N LEU A 125 -8.62 7.28 3.39
CA LEU A 125 -7.91 7.25 4.66
C LEU A 125 -7.53 5.81 5.06
N HIS A 126 -8.45 4.86 4.88
CA HIS A 126 -8.22 3.44 5.14
C HIS A 126 -7.04 2.93 4.33
N VAL A 127 -7.01 3.20 3.01
CA VAL A 127 -5.90 2.81 2.13
C VAL A 127 -4.57 3.39 2.61
N ALA A 128 -4.52 4.70 2.88
CA ALA A 128 -3.28 5.36 3.30
C ALA A 128 -2.75 4.81 4.64
N THR A 129 -3.64 4.58 5.60
CA THR A 129 -3.28 4.09 6.95
C THR A 129 -2.94 2.60 6.95
N HIS A 130 -3.64 1.78 6.17
CA HIS A 130 -3.37 0.36 5.98
C HIS A 130 -1.93 0.11 5.47
N GLY A 131 -1.54 0.80 4.39
CA GLY A 131 -0.17 0.69 3.87
C GLY A 131 0.88 1.14 4.89
N ASN A 132 0.58 2.19 5.67
CA ASN A 132 1.50 2.69 6.70
C ASN A 132 1.70 1.68 7.85
N TYR A 133 0.62 1.04 8.31
CA TYR A 133 0.67 0.01 9.34
C TYR A 133 1.57 -1.16 8.94
N HIS A 134 1.37 -1.72 7.76
CA HIS A 134 2.13 -2.88 7.29
C HIS A 134 3.61 -2.55 7.03
N ARG A 135 3.93 -1.38 6.45
CA ARG A 135 5.32 -0.93 6.31
C ARG A 135 5.99 -0.75 7.68
N GLY A 136 5.30 -0.16 8.65
CA GLY A 136 5.82 0.02 10.00
C GLY A 136 6.10 -1.31 10.72
N GLN A 137 5.20 -2.28 10.59
CA GLN A 137 5.38 -3.63 11.15
C GLN A 137 6.62 -4.33 10.57
N TRP A 138 6.83 -4.19 9.27
CA TRP A 138 8.03 -4.72 8.62
C TRP A 138 9.31 -4.00 9.06
N ALA A 139 9.33 -2.67 9.06
CA ALA A 139 10.48 -1.87 9.47
C ALA A 139 10.93 -2.20 10.90
N ALA A 140 9.98 -2.35 11.83
CA ALA A 140 10.27 -2.77 13.20
C ALA A 140 10.88 -4.18 13.27
N SER A 141 10.53 -5.08 12.35
CA SER A 141 11.06 -6.43 12.27
C SER A 141 12.50 -6.45 11.74
N CYS A 142 12.83 -5.61 10.74
CA CYS A 142 14.19 -5.44 10.25
C CYS A 142 15.16 -4.87 11.32
N SER A 143 14.75 -3.84 12.07
CA SER A 143 15.60 -3.27 13.13
C SER A 143 15.94 -4.31 14.22
N ARG A 144 15.03 -5.23 14.52
CA ARG A 144 15.30 -6.35 15.44
C ARG A 144 16.33 -7.33 14.88
N LEU A 145 16.31 -7.58 13.58
CA LEU A 145 17.28 -8.46 12.92
C LEU A 145 18.69 -7.84 12.91
N ALA A 146 18.80 -6.52 12.66
CA ALA A 146 20.07 -5.80 12.75
C ALA A 146 20.67 -5.84 14.17
N ASN A 147 19.85 -5.62 15.19
CA ASN A 147 20.29 -5.63 16.59
C ASN A 147 20.61 -7.04 17.13
N ASN A 148 19.90 -8.08 16.67
CA ASN A 148 20.20 -9.46 17.07
C ASN A 148 21.51 -9.99 16.45
N ARG A 149 21.92 -9.51 15.27
CA ARG A 149 23.23 -9.87 14.68
C ARG A 149 24.42 -9.28 15.45
N GLN A 150 24.24 -8.17 16.18
CA GLN A 150 25.29 -7.59 17.05
C GLN A 150 25.46 -8.33 18.38
N LYS A 151 24.50 -9.15 18.81
CA LYS A 151 24.56 -9.90 20.09
C LYS A 151 25.18 -11.29 19.97
N ILE A 152 25.55 -11.73 18.77
CA ILE A 152 26.16 -13.06 18.51
C ILE A 152 27.62 -12.87 18.04
N ARG A 153 28.32 -11.85 18.54
CA ARG A 153 29.76 -11.67 18.36
C ARG A 153 30.44 -11.59 19.72
#